data_AF-A0A956TK33-F1
#
_entry.id   AF-A0A956TK33-F1
#
_cell.length_a   1.000
_cell.length_b   1.000
_cell.length_c   1.000
_cell.angle_alpha   90.00
_cell.angle_beta   90.00
_cell.angle_gamma   90.00
#
_symmetry.space_group_name_H-M   'P 1'
#
loop_
_entity.id
_entity.type
_entity.pdbx_description
1 polymer ?
#
loop_
_entity_poly.entity_id
_entity_poly.type
_entity_poly.pdbx_seq_one_letter_code
_entity_poly.pdbx_strand_id
1 'polypeptide(L)'
;MTTKSENNPKVEAILRDLGLVKKQYFGIEDQLGLVCNRLEEVAGLEAEAPKASESNPWSKMPATKIGRSLATARLLLEEARDILKAELDCYGGWLKEIEAITSGSDDDAKKIAALTAILEPAKSREPETAGLAAYSLESVRAVQTYIVAAMEKSRSYRSKA
;
A
#
# COMPACT_ATOMS: atom_id res chain seq x y z
N MET A 1 -23.41 -36.14 23.60
CA MET A 1 -23.90 -34.80 23.21
C MET A 1 -22.81 -33.80 23.57
N THR A 2 -22.01 -33.36 22.61
CA THR A 2 -21.00 -32.34 22.81
C THR A 2 -21.69 -30.98 22.81
N THR A 3 -21.76 -30.35 23.97
CA THR A 3 -22.19 -28.95 24.11
C THR A 3 -21.22 -28.11 23.30
N LYS A 4 -21.68 -27.54 22.18
CA LYS A 4 -20.97 -26.43 21.53
C LYS A 4 -20.81 -25.36 22.62
N SER A 5 -19.57 -25.11 23.03
CA SER A 5 -19.24 -23.95 23.85
C SER A 5 -19.70 -22.73 23.07
N GLU A 6 -20.83 -22.14 23.45
CA GLU A 6 -21.26 -20.85 22.92
C GLU A 6 -20.18 -19.85 23.31
N ASN A 7 -19.54 -19.23 22.31
CA ASN A 7 -18.55 -18.20 22.56
C ASN A 7 -19.20 -17.04 23.34
N ASN A 8 -18.46 -16.47 24.28
CA ASN A 8 -18.94 -15.37 25.09
C ASN A 8 -19.36 -14.17 24.21
N PRO A 9 -20.59 -13.63 24.34
CA PRO A 9 -21.10 -12.58 23.46
C PRO A 9 -20.26 -11.29 23.51
N LYS A 10 -19.55 -11.03 24.61
CA LYS A 10 -18.62 -9.90 24.71
C LYS A 10 -17.35 -10.11 23.87
N VAL A 11 -16.82 -11.34 23.88
CA VAL A 11 -15.68 -11.72 23.02
C VAL A 11 -16.08 -11.60 21.55
N GLU A 12 -17.27 -12.08 21.18
CA GLU A 12 -17.78 -11.95 19.81
C GLU A 12 -17.97 -10.49 19.37
N ALA A 13 -18.46 -9.62 20.25
CA ALA A 13 -18.60 -8.20 19.96
C ALA A 13 -17.24 -7.53 19.69
N ILE A 14 -16.22 -7.81 20.53
CA ILE A 14 -14.88 -7.26 20.35
C ILE A 14 -14.24 -7.79 19.07
N LEU A 15 -14.40 -9.08 18.76
CA LEU A 15 -13.89 -9.67 17.52
C LEU A 15 -14.57 -9.09 16.27
N ARG A 16 -15.86 -8.74 16.35
CA ARG A 16 -16.55 -8.04 15.27
C ARG A 16 -15.95 -6.66 15.04
N ASP A 17 -15.72 -5.90 16.11
CA ASP A 17 -15.06 -4.59 16.04
C ASP A 17 -13.62 -4.70 15.50
N LEU A 18 -12.87 -5.71 15.93
CA LEU A 18 -11.54 -6.05 15.39
C LEU A 18 -11.59 -6.58 13.94
N GLY A 19 -12.77 -6.93 13.41
CA GLY A 19 -12.96 -7.20 11.99
C GLY A 19 -12.54 -6.01 11.11
N LEU A 20 -12.56 -4.79 11.66
CA LEU A 20 -12.02 -3.60 11.00
C LEU A 20 -10.50 -3.68 10.82
N VAL A 21 -9.74 -4.22 11.79
CA VAL A 21 -8.28 -4.47 11.67
C VAL A 21 -7.98 -5.33 10.45
N LYS A 22 -8.74 -6.42 10.29
CA LYS A 22 -8.62 -7.31 9.13
C LYS A 22 -8.95 -6.61 7.82
N LYS A 23 -10.00 -5.77 7.80
CA LYS A 23 -10.35 -4.98 6.63
C LYS A 23 -9.26 -3.97 6.25
N GLN A 24 -8.69 -3.28 7.23
CA GLN A 24 -7.60 -2.32 6.99
C GLN A 24 -6.36 -3.03 6.47
N TYR A 25 -5.97 -4.17 7.07
CA TYR A 25 -4.85 -4.98 6.61
C TYR A 25 -4.95 -5.31 5.11
N PHE A 26 -6.07 -5.88 4.67
CA PHE A 26 -6.26 -6.21 3.24
C PHE A 26 -6.34 -4.98 2.35
N GLY A 27 -6.93 -3.88 2.84
CA GLY A 27 -6.94 -2.62 2.10
C GLY A 27 -5.53 -2.07 1.86
N ILE A 28 -4.65 -2.15 2.86
CA ILE A 28 -3.24 -1.74 2.73
C ILE A 28 -2.48 -2.71 1.80
N GLU A 29 -2.76 -4.02 1.88
CA GLU A 29 -2.15 -5.04 1.02
C GLU A 29 -2.45 -4.78 -0.47
N ASP A 30 -3.72 -4.52 -0.79
CA ASP A 30 -4.16 -4.16 -2.15
C ASP A 30 -3.44 -2.89 -2.65
N GLN A 31 -3.35 -1.87 -1.80
CA GLN A 31 -2.64 -0.63 -2.13
C GLN A 31 -1.15 -0.84 -2.34
N LEU A 32 -0.51 -1.66 -1.51
CA LEU A 32 0.90 -2.00 -1.67
C LEU A 32 1.11 -2.72 -3.02
N GLY A 33 0.22 -3.64 -3.39
CA GLY A 33 0.23 -4.28 -4.70
C GLY A 33 0.17 -3.26 -5.85
N LEU A 34 -0.73 -2.26 -5.76
CA LEU A 34 -0.82 -1.19 -6.75
C LEU A 34 0.46 -0.36 -6.85
N VAL A 35 1.06 0.03 -5.72
CA VAL A 35 2.31 0.80 -5.69
C VAL A 35 3.46 -0.02 -6.30
N CYS A 36 3.57 -1.30 -5.96
CA CYS A 36 4.58 -2.20 -6.54
C CYS A 36 4.45 -2.34 -8.05
N ASN A 37 3.23 -2.53 -8.57
CA ASN A 37 2.99 -2.59 -10.02
C ASN A 37 3.42 -1.29 -10.72
N ARG A 38 3.17 -0.13 -10.10
CA ARG A 38 3.59 1.17 -10.67
C ARG A 38 5.10 1.36 -10.63
N LEU A 39 5.79 0.84 -9.61
CA LEU A 39 7.25 0.84 -9.59
C LEU A 39 7.83 0.03 -10.74
N GLU A 40 7.24 -1.12 -11.07
CA GLU A 40 7.66 -1.94 -12.22
C GLU A 40 7.44 -1.22 -13.55
N GLU A 41 6.29 -0.55 -13.72
CA GLU A 41 6.03 0.27 -14.91
C GLU A 41 7.05 1.41 -15.06
N VAL A 42 7.35 2.13 -13.97
CA VAL A 42 8.36 3.20 -13.98
C VAL A 42 9.74 2.64 -14.35
N ALA A 43 10.12 1.49 -13.77
CA ALA A 43 11.39 0.83 -14.11
C ALA A 43 11.47 0.41 -15.59
N GLY A 44 10.37 -0.07 -16.16
CA GLY A 44 10.27 -0.37 -17.60
C GLY A 44 10.45 0.88 -18.47
N LEU A 45 9.80 1.98 -18.10
CA LEU A 45 9.95 3.26 -18.80
C LEU A 45 11.35 3.86 -18.65
N GLU A 46 11.99 3.70 -17.49
CA GLU A 46 13.40 4.09 -17.29
C GLU A 46 14.35 3.28 -18.20
N ALA A 47 14.05 2.00 -18.43
CA ALA A 47 14.84 1.14 -19.32
C ALA A 47 14.62 1.47 -20.81
N GLU A 48 13.39 1.84 -21.20
CA GLU A 48 13.04 2.24 -22.57
C GLU A 48 13.40 3.69 -22.90
N ALA A 49 13.52 4.56 -21.89
CA ALA A 49 13.95 5.93 -22.09
C ALA A 49 15.31 5.92 -22.80
N PRO A 50 15.45 6.60 -23.96
CA PRO A 50 16.67 6.55 -24.73
C PRO A 50 17.83 7.00 -23.84
N LYS A 51 18.77 6.09 -23.56
CA LYS A 51 20.11 6.47 -23.10
C LYS A 51 20.58 7.51 -24.11
N ALA A 52 20.85 8.73 -23.65
CA ALA A 52 21.26 9.81 -24.53
C ALA A 52 22.57 9.42 -25.24
N SER A 53 22.47 8.79 -26.41
CA SER A 53 23.57 8.65 -27.35
C SER A 53 23.41 9.74 -28.39
N GLU A 54 24.52 10.41 -28.70
CA GLU A 54 24.59 11.61 -29.56
C GLU A 54 24.02 11.41 -30.98
N SER A 55 23.78 10.16 -31.38
CA SER A 55 23.26 9.78 -32.70
C SER A 55 21.74 9.64 -32.80
N ASN A 56 20.97 9.79 -31.72
CA ASN A 56 19.53 9.53 -31.73
C ASN A 56 18.71 10.82 -31.96
N PRO A 57 17.81 10.92 -32.97
CA PRO A 57 16.98 12.12 -33.24
C PRO A 57 16.04 12.55 -32.09
N TRP A 58 15.96 11.72 -31.05
CA TRP A 58 15.31 11.96 -29.76
C TRP A 58 16.06 12.93 -28.84
N SER A 59 17.29 13.31 -29.19
CA SER A 59 18.15 14.24 -28.43
C SER A 59 17.59 15.66 -28.28
N LYS A 60 16.50 16.00 -28.99
CA LYS A 60 15.85 17.32 -28.93
C LYS A 60 14.86 17.47 -27.78
N MET A 61 14.50 16.38 -27.09
CA MET A 61 14.01 16.46 -25.72
C MET A 61 15.21 16.44 -24.80
N PRO A 62 15.34 17.32 -23.79
CA PRO A 62 16.36 17.09 -22.79
C PRO A 62 15.99 15.78 -22.09
N ALA A 63 16.73 14.70 -22.38
CA ALA A 63 16.63 13.40 -21.72
C ALA A 63 16.57 13.54 -20.19
N THR A 64 17.13 14.64 -19.69
CA THR A 64 17.10 15.06 -18.29
C THR A 64 15.72 15.44 -17.73
N LYS A 65 14.71 15.84 -18.53
CA LYS A 65 13.37 16.19 -18.00
C LYS A 65 12.49 14.95 -17.78
N ILE A 66 12.45 14.03 -18.75
CA ILE A 66 11.72 12.75 -18.59
C ILE A 66 12.40 11.90 -17.53
N GLY A 67 13.74 11.78 -17.56
CA GLY A 67 14.48 11.05 -16.53
C GLY A 67 14.29 11.64 -15.14
N ARG A 68 14.24 12.98 -14.99
CA ARG A 68 13.90 13.61 -13.70
C ARG A 68 12.47 13.32 -13.26
N SER A 69 11.49 13.38 -14.16
CA SER A 69 10.10 13.04 -13.81
C SER A 69 9.91 11.58 -13.41
N LEU A 70 10.57 10.64 -14.10
CA LEU A 70 10.56 9.22 -13.74
C LEU A 70 11.27 8.97 -12.40
N ALA A 71 12.42 9.61 -12.15
CA ALA A 71 13.10 9.52 -10.87
C ALA A 71 12.26 10.08 -9.70
N THR A 72 11.58 11.21 -9.89
CA THR A 72 10.65 11.75 -8.88
C THR A 72 9.46 10.81 -8.66
N ALA A 73 8.88 10.28 -9.74
CA ALA A 73 7.80 9.29 -9.65
C ALA A 73 8.21 8.05 -8.84
N ARG A 74 9.41 7.53 -9.12
CA ARG A 74 10.00 6.40 -8.40
C ARG A 74 10.18 6.70 -6.92
N LEU A 75 10.77 7.83 -6.55
CA LEU A 75 10.97 8.23 -5.15
C LEU A 75 9.65 8.28 -4.37
N LEU A 76 8.61 8.90 -4.93
CA LEU A 76 7.30 8.97 -4.30
C LEU A 76 6.66 7.60 -4.10
N LEU A 77 6.81 6.70 -5.09
CA LEU A 77 6.30 5.34 -4.99
C LEU A 77 7.10 4.47 -4.01
N GLU A 78 8.43 4.64 -3.94
CA GLU A 78 9.29 3.93 -2.98
C GLU A 78 8.95 4.36 -1.55
N GLU A 79 8.75 5.66 -1.31
CA GLU A 79 8.31 6.19 -0.01
C GLU A 79 6.92 5.66 0.37
N ALA A 80 5.95 5.72 -0.56
CA ALA A 80 4.61 5.18 -0.31
C ALA A 80 4.65 3.67 -0.02
N ARG A 81 5.47 2.90 -0.74
CA ARG A 81 5.64 1.46 -0.52
C ARG A 81 6.18 1.17 0.88
N ASP A 82 7.21 1.91 1.30
CA ASP A 82 7.87 1.66 2.58
C ASP A 82 6.95 2.01 3.77
N ILE A 83 6.14 3.07 3.63
CA ILE A 83 5.09 3.40 4.61
C ILE A 83 4.01 2.31 4.65
N LEU A 84 3.48 1.87 3.50
CA LEU A 84 2.45 0.83 3.45
C LEU A 84 2.95 -0.51 4.02
N LYS A 85 4.23 -0.84 3.82
CA LYS A 85 4.86 -2.03 4.44
C LYS A 85 4.92 -1.92 5.95
N ALA A 86 5.33 -0.78 6.48
CA ALA A 86 5.38 -0.57 7.93
C ALA A 86 3.98 -0.70 8.57
N GLU A 87 2.94 -0.19 7.90
CA GLU A 87 1.56 -0.36 8.34
C GLU A 87 1.11 -1.82 8.25
N LEU A 88 1.42 -2.55 7.17
CA LEU A 88 1.11 -3.99 7.07
C LEU A 88 1.77 -4.81 8.18
N ASP A 89 3.01 -4.50 8.55
CA ASP A 89 3.70 -5.19 9.64
C ASP A 89 2.99 -4.94 10.98
N CYS A 90 2.51 -3.72 11.21
CA CYS A 90 1.76 -3.36 12.41
C CYS A 90 0.41 -4.08 12.49
N TYR A 91 -0.45 -3.94 11.46
CA TYR A 91 -1.75 -4.61 11.41
C TYR A 91 -1.61 -6.14 11.36
N GLY A 92 -0.59 -6.66 10.67
CA GLY A 92 -0.27 -8.08 10.63
C GLY A 92 0.17 -8.63 11.99
N GLY A 93 0.90 -7.82 12.77
CA GLY A 93 1.21 -8.12 14.18
C GLY A 93 -0.05 -8.29 15.02
N TRP A 94 -0.97 -7.33 14.94
CA TRP A 94 -2.26 -7.41 15.64
C TRP A 94 -3.09 -8.62 15.21
N LEU A 95 -3.14 -8.95 13.92
CA LEU A 95 -3.88 -10.14 13.45
C LEU A 95 -3.31 -11.43 14.05
N LYS A 96 -1.98 -11.56 14.14
CA LYS A 96 -1.34 -12.71 14.79
C LYS A 96 -1.64 -12.78 16.28
N GLU A 97 -1.62 -11.64 16.97
CA GLU A 97 -1.99 -11.59 18.40
C GLU A 97 -3.46 -11.97 18.63
N ILE A 98 -4.37 -11.48 17.78
CA ILE A 98 -5.80 -11.85 17.83
C ILE A 98 -5.97 -13.36 17.61
N GLU A 99 -5.27 -13.93 16.62
CA GLU A 99 -5.29 -15.37 16.34
C GLU A 99 -4.76 -16.17 17.55
N ALA A 100 -3.67 -15.73 18.17
CA ALA A 100 -3.12 -16.38 19.37
C ALA A 100 -4.09 -16.34 20.56
N ILE A 101 -4.74 -15.19 20.81
CA ILE A 101 -5.71 -15.03 21.92
C ILE A 101 -6.96 -15.89 21.68
N THR A 102 -7.43 -15.96 20.44
CA THR A 102 -8.66 -16.69 20.11
C THR A 102 -8.46 -18.20 20.01
N SER A 103 -7.25 -18.66 19.65
CA SER A 103 -6.89 -20.08 19.62
C SER A 103 -6.52 -20.65 21.01
N GLY A 104 -6.14 -19.80 21.97
CA GLY A 104 -5.83 -20.20 23.34
C GLY A 104 -7.05 -20.63 24.16
N SER A 105 -6.85 -21.54 25.11
CA SER A 105 -7.89 -21.95 26.09
C SER A 105 -7.97 -21.02 27.30
N ASP A 106 -7.75 -19.72 27.11
CA ASP A 106 -7.82 -18.74 28.19
C ASP A 106 -9.26 -18.47 28.65
N ASP A 107 -9.39 -18.10 29.92
CA ASP A 107 -10.63 -17.59 30.50
C ASP A 107 -11.13 -16.35 29.74
N ASP A 108 -12.45 -16.22 29.59
CA ASP A 108 -13.07 -15.17 28.79
C ASP A 108 -12.70 -13.76 29.27
N ALA A 109 -12.52 -13.55 30.58
CA ALA A 109 -12.15 -12.24 31.10
C ALA A 109 -10.75 -11.81 30.61
N LYS A 110 -9.81 -12.76 30.51
CA LYS A 110 -8.47 -12.51 29.98
C LYS A 110 -8.52 -12.24 28.48
N LYS A 111 -9.33 -13.00 27.73
CA LYS A 111 -9.53 -12.78 26.29
C LYS A 111 -10.12 -11.38 26.02
N ILE A 112 -11.13 -10.98 26.78
CA ILE A 112 -11.73 -9.65 26.68
C ILE A 112 -10.68 -8.56 26.93
N ALA A 113 -9.90 -8.68 28.01
CA ALA A 113 -8.88 -7.69 28.33
C ALA A 113 -7.80 -7.59 27.23
N ALA A 114 -7.29 -8.73 26.77
CA ALA A 114 -6.26 -8.79 25.74
C ALA A 114 -6.75 -8.26 24.38
N LEU A 115 -7.94 -8.66 23.94
CA LEU A 115 -8.52 -8.16 22.68
C LEU A 115 -8.85 -6.66 22.76
N THR A 116 -9.28 -6.16 23.92
CA THR A 116 -9.53 -4.72 24.12
C THR A 116 -8.24 -3.91 24.02
N ALA A 117 -7.13 -4.43 24.55
CA ALA A 117 -5.81 -3.80 24.46
C ALA A 117 -5.31 -3.67 23.01
N ILE A 118 -5.77 -4.53 22.08
CA ILE A 118 -5.51 -4.42 20.64
C ILE A 118 -6.49 -3.44 19.98
N LEU A 119 -7.76 -3.48 20.38
CA LEU A 119 -8.83 -2.69 19.75
C LEU A 119 -8.63 -1.19 19.90
N GLU A 120 -8.20 -0.71 21.07
CA GLU A 120 -8.01 0.72 21.32
C GLU A 120 -6.93 1.35 20.42
N PRO A 121 -5.70 0.80 20.34
CA PRO A 121 -4.70 1.25 19.38
C PRO A 121 -5.14 1.14 17.91
N ALA A 122 -5.89 0.10 17.55
CA ALA A 122 -6.39 -0.06 16.20
C ALA A 122 -7.37 1.05 15.80
N LYS A 123 -8.28 1.43 16.71
CA LYS A 123 -9.23 2.53 16.47
C LYS A 123 -8.54 3.88 16.34
N SER A 124 -7.46 4.12 17.09
CA SER A 124 -6.73 5.39 17.01
C SER A 124 -5.89 5.55 15.74
N ARG A 125 -5.43 4.44 15.14
CA ARG A 125 -4.69 4.45 13.86
C ARG A 125 -5.57 4.57 12.62
N GLU A 126 -6.85 4.22 12.69
CA GLU A 126 -7.74 4.23 11.52
C GLU A 126 -7.72 5.56 10.71
N PRO A 127 -7.74 6.76 11.33
CA PRO A 127 -7.64 8.01 10.60
C PRO A 127 -6.27 8.24 9.93
N GLU A 128 -5.19 7.78 10.56
CA GLU A 128 -3.83 7.87 10.04
C GLU A 128 -3.69 6.98 8.79
N THR A 129 -4.13 5.72 8.90
CA THR A 129 -4.13 4.76 7.79
C THR A 129 -4.98 5.27 6.61
N ALA A 130 -6.13 5.90 6.86
CA ALA A 130 -6.94 6.51 5.81
C ALA A 130 -6.21 7.65 5.08
N GLY A 131 -5.44 8.47 5.80
CA GLY A 131 -4.60 9.52 5.21
C GLY A 131 -3.47 8.94 4.34
N LEU A 132 -2.82 7.87 4.80
CA LEU A 132 -1.75 7.18 4.05
C LEU A 132 -2.28 6.51 2.77
N ALA A 133 -3.46 5.91 2.87
CA ALA A 133 -4.19 5.34 1.74
C ALA A 133 -4.54 6.41 0.68
N ALA A 134 -4.90 7.62 1.12
CA ALA A 134 -5.15 8.73 0.21
C ALA A 134 -3.84 9.22 -0.45
N TYR A 135 -2.77 9.37 0.33
CA TYR A 135 -1.46 9.79 -0.18
C TYR A 135 -0.89 8.81 -1.21
N SER A 136 -0.98 7.50 -0.96
CA SER A 136 -0.50 6.48 -1.90
C SER A 136 -1.28 6.53 -3.22
N LEU A 137 -2.60 6.70 -3.16
CA LEU A 137 -3.46 6.84 -4.33
C LEU A 137 -3.17 8.11 -5.13
N GLU A 138 -2.95 9.24 -4.45
CA GLU A 138 -2.55 10.49 -5.08
C GLU A 138 -1.18 10.38 -5.74
N SER A 139 -0.22 9.72 -5.08
CA SER A 139 1.10 9.43 -5.64
C SER A 139 0.98 8.60 -6.91
N VAL A 140 0.19 7.52 -6.89
CA VAL A 140 -0.08 6.69 -8.09
C VAL A 140 -0.71 7.52 -9.22
N ARG A 141 -1.69 8.38 -8.92
CA ARG A 141 -2.35 9.24 -9.91
C ARG A 141 -1.40 10.30 -10.49
N ALA A 142 -0.57 10.90 -9.64
CA ALA A 142 0.44 11.86 -10.06
C ALA A 142 1.43 11.19 -11.02
N VAL A 143 1.92 10.00 -10.67
CA VAL A 143 2.81 9.20 -11.52
C VAL A 143 2.15 8.86 -12.86
N GLN A 144 0.88 8.45 -12.86
CA GLN A 144 0.17 8.12 -14.09
C GLN A 144 0.06 9.32 -15.05
N THR A 145 -0.10 10.53 -14.49
CA THR A 145 -0.08 11.78 -15.27
C THR A 145 1.30 12.02 -15.90
N TYR A 146 2.38 11.79 -15.15
CA TYR A 146 3.75 11.91 -15.68
C TYR A 146 4.05 10.87 -16.78
N ILE A 147 3.61 9.62 -16.58
CA ILE A 147 3.80 8.53 -17.53
C ILE A 147 3.05 8.81 -18.84
N VAL A 148 1.77 9.17 -18.78
CA VAL A 148 0.98 9.51 -19.98
C VAL A 148 1.59 10.68 -20.73
N ALA A 149 1.94 11.77 -20.03
CA ALA A 149 2.55 12.94 -20.66
C ALA A 149 3.92 12.63 -21.30
N ALA A 150 4.72 11.74 -20.69
CA ALA A 150 5.99 11.30 -21.24
C ALA A 150 5.80 10.42 -22.50
N MET A 151 4.81 9.53 -22.49
CA MET A 151 4.47 8.66 -23.63
C MET A 151 3.88 9.43 -24.80
N GLU A 152 2.95 10.36 -24.56
CA GLU A 152 2.35 11.20 -25.60
C GLU A 152 3.39 12.05 -26.32
N LYS A 153 4.28 12.70 -25.55
CA LYS A 153 5.38 13.46 -26.14
C LYS A 153 6.30 12.54 -26.94
N SER A 154 6.64 11.37 -26.42
CA SER A 154 7.48 10.40 -27.14
C SER A 154 6.84 9.92 -28.45
N ARG A 155 5.54 9.67 -28.47
CA ARG A 155 4.79 9.24 -29.66
C ARG A 155 4.72 10.36 -30.71
N SER A 156 4.54 11.61 -30.28
CA SER A 156 4.59 12.80 -31.16
C SER A 156 5.95 12.94 -31.88
N TYR A 157 7.07 12.67 -31.20
CA TYR A 157 8.39 12.68 -31.82
C TYR A 157 8.59 11.55 -32.84
N ARG A 158 8.06 10.33 -32.60
CA ARG A 158 8.11 9.23 -33.59
C ARG A 158 7.34 9.55 -34.86
N SER A 159 6.20 10.24 -34.76
CA SER A 159 5.37 10.58 -35.93
C SER A 159 5.96 11.67 -36.83
N LYS A 160 7.04 12.32 -36.40
CA LYS A 160 7.71 13.43 -37.10
C LYS A 160 9.10 13.07 -37.64
N ALA A 161 9.56 11.84 -37.42
CA ALA A 161 10.79 11.28 -37.97
C ALA A 161 10.45 10.37 -39.15
#